data_AF-A0AAD6Z205-F1
#
_entry.id   AF-A0AAD6Z205-F1
#
_cell.length_a   1.000
_cell.length_b   1.000
_cell.length_c   1.000
_cell.angle_alpha   90.00
_cell.angle_beta   90.00
_cell.angle_gamma   90.00
#
_symmetry.space_group_name_H-M   'P 1'
#
loop_
_entity.id
_entity.type
_entity.pdbx_description
1 polymer ?
#
loop_
_entity_poly.entity_id
_entity_poly.type
_entity_poly.pdbx_seq_one_letter_code
_entity_poly.pdbx_strand_id
1 'polypeptide(L)'
;MCKTIWVVHRMGRVTRLSTTATTRPIARLRRDSAARMAGLLTYRSSASYEERFGRKARSGMTCGETAEEAGHPLYLAQSYLRYKVALFSSNFDANCYLHIIRKMDTHDITRGRVTGGLDEDAALTAVLSTVTKRPLIISIDSDILCPPKEQRQLAEGIPDAELEIISSVAGHDGFLVENERINAAVLKYLQRELSEFY
;
A
#
# COMPACT_ATOMS: atom_id res chain seq x y z
N MET A 1 14.72 4.14 -21.83
CA MET A 1 15.98 4.65 -21.26
C MET A 1 15.95 4.41 -19.75
N CYS A 2 16.81 3.53 -19.24
CA CYS A 2 16.85 3.13 -17.84
C CYS A 2 17.77 4.09 -17.06
N LYS A 3 17.24 4.80 -16.05
CA LYS A 3 18.08 5.52 -15.07
C LYS A 3 18.22 4.66 -13.82
N THR A 4 19.23 3.81 -13.86
CA THR A 4 19.82 3.11 -12.72
C THR A 4 20.70 4.10 -11.96
N ILE A 5 20.38 4.39 -10.69
CA ILE A 5 21.31 5.06 -9.77
C ILE A 5 22.12 3.96 -9.08
N TRP A 6 23.38 3.83 -9.49
CA TRP A 6 24.43 3.10 -8.79
C TRP A 6 25.09 4.04 -7.79
N VAL A 7 25.16 3.64 -6.52
CA VAL A 7 26.19 4.15 -5.60
C VAL A 7 27.17 3.02 -5.34
N VAL A 8 28.28 3.06 -6.08
CA VAL A 8 29.48 2.25 -5.82
C VAL A 8 30.35 3.03 -4.85
N HIS A 9 30.62 2.47 -3.68
CA HIS A 9 31.83 2.82 -2.92
C HIS A 9 32.69 1.57 -2.74
N ARG A 10 33.93 1.70 -3.21
CA ARG A 10 34.95 0.67 -3.40
C ARG A 10 35.85 0.64 -2.18
N MET A 11 36.01 -0.52 -1.53
CA MET A 11 37.31 -1.10 -1.13
C MET A 11 37.14 -2.33 -0.20
N GLY A 12 37.81 -3.43 -0.56
CA GLY A 12 38.56 -4.24 0.41
C GLY A 12 37.97 -5.57 0.88
N ARG A 13 38.58 -6.67 0.41
CA ARG A 13 38.58 -8.06 0.91
C ARG A 13 37.34 -8.93 0.67
N VAL A 14 37.53 -9.88 -0.23
CA VAL A 14 36.81 -11.17 -0.27
C VAL A 14 37.38 -12.04 0.85
N THR A 15 36.60 -12.23 1.92
CA THR A 15 36.80 -13.33 2.87
C THR A 15 35.65 -14.32 2.70
N ARG A 16 35.99 -15.55 2.32
CA ARG A 16 35.07 -16.70 2.28
C ARG A 16 34.63 -16.99 3.71
N LEU A 17 33.44 -16.54 4.10
CA LEU A 17 32.81 -16.98 5.34
C LEU A 17 32.23 -18.37 5.12
N SER A 18 32.83 -19.35 5.81
CA SER A 18 32.36 -20.71 5.92
C SER A 18 30.91 -20.75 6.41
N THR A 19 30.10 -21.54 5.73
CA THR A 19 28.76 -21.94 6.15
C THR A 19 28.80 -22.64 7.49
N THR A 20 28.47 -21.92 8.55
CA THR A 20 27.85 -22.50 9.75
C THR A 20 26.47 -21.90 9.90
N ALA A 21 25.47 -22.68 9.48
CA ALA A 21 24.07 -22.40 9.70
C ALA A 21 23.80 -22.36 11.21
N THR A 22 23.78 -21.15 11.75
CA THR A 22 23.17 -20.88 13.06
C THR A 22 22.48 -19.52 12.99
N THR A 23 21.54 -19.41 12.06
CA THR A 23 20.60 -18.29 12.02
C THR A 23 19.71 -18.35 13.24
N ARG A 24 20.01 -17.51 14.24
CA ARG A 24 19.06 -17.16 15.30
C ARG A 24 17.75 -16.70 14.63
N PRO A 25 16.58 -17.27 14.97
CA PRO A 25 15.31 -16.96 14.31
C PRO A 25 14.90 -15.48 14.40
N ILE A 26 15.48 -14.75 15.35
CA ILE A 26 15.15 -13.36 15.67
C ILE A 26 15.62 -12.37 14.58
N ALA A 27 16.67 -12.69 13.82
CA ALA A 27 17.23 -11.75 12.83
C ALA A 27 16.46 -11.71 11.50
N ARG A 28 15.83 -12.83 11.10
CA ARG A 28 15.03 -12.92 9.86
C ARG A 28 13.67 -12.24 10.03
N LEU A 29 13.09 -12.30 11.24
CA LEU A 29 11.82 -11.66 11.59
C LEU A 29 11.85 -10.12 11.56
N ARG A 30 13.04 -9.49 11.66
CA ARG A 30 13.16 -8.02 11.79
C ARG A 30 12.96 -7.24 10.49
N ARG A 31 13.25 -7.82 9.31
CA ARG A 31 13.20 -7.07 8.04
C ARG A 31 11.78 -6.92 7.51
N ASP A 32 11.01 -8.00 7.47
CA ASP A 32 9.62 -7.99 6.98
C ASP A 32 8.72 -7.15 7.90
N SER A 33 9.05 -7.14 9.20
CA SER A 33 8.39 -6.32 10.20
C SER A 33 8.51 -4.82 9.87
N ALA A 34 9.69 -4.33 9.48
CA ALA A 34 9.90 -2.93 9.15
C ALA A 34 9.17 -2.54 7.86
N ALA A 35 9.22 -3.39 6.84
CA ALA A 35 8.49 -3.17 5.58
C ALA A 35 6.98 -3.06 5.82
N ARG A 36 6.41 -3.96 6.64
CA ARG A 36 4.98 -3.90 6.98
C ARG A 36 4.62 -2.68 7.82
N MET A 37 5.47 -2.25 8.77
CA MET A 37 5.25 -1.01 9.52
C MET A 37 5.20 0.21 8.59
N ALA A 38 6.12 0.29 7.61
CA ALA A 38 6.12 1.36 6.63
C ALA A 38 4.82 1.37 5.81
N GLY A 39 4.38 0.21 5.33
CA GLY A 39 3.10 0.10 4.61
C GLY A 39 1.88 0.51 5.46
N LEU A 40 1.82 0.10 6.73
CA LEU A 40 0.73 0.49 7.63
C LEU A 40 0.62 2.00 7.85
N LEU A 41 1.75 2.72 7.82
CA LEU A 41 1.74 4.19 7.88
C LEU A 41 1.15 4.80 6.61
N THR A 42 1.37 4.20 5.45
CA THR A 42 0.87 4.70 4.17
C THR A 42 -0.62 4.43 3.95
N TYR A 43 -1.20 3.46 4.64
CA TYR A 43 -2.62 3.11 4.43
C TYR A 43 -3.61 4.07 5.08
N ARG A 44 -3.20 4.86 6.06
CA ARG A 44 -4.10 5.83 6.72
C ARG A 44 -3.59 7.24 6.58
N SER A 45 -4.51 8.20 6.56
CA SER A 45 -4.15 9.61 6.54
C SER A 45 -3.48 10.04 7.86
N SER A 46 -2.70 11.11 7.79
CA SER A 46 -2.10 11.75 8.97
C SER A 46 -3.15 12.21 9.98
N ALA A 47 -4.29 12.74 9.51
CA ALA A 47 -5.40 13.15 10.36
C ALA A 47 -5.96 11.97 11.17
N SER A 48 -6.15 10.81 10.54
CA SER A 48 -6.63 9.60 11.23
C SER A 48 -5.64 9.12 12.31
N TYR A 49 -4.33 9.23 12.06
CA TYR A 49 -3.31 8.89 13.05
C TYR A 49 -3.29 9.87 14.24
N GLU A 50 -3.39 11.17 13.98
CA GLU A 50 -3.39 12.20 15.03
C GLU A 50 -4.62 12.08 15.93
N GLU A 51 -5.81 11.96 15.35
CA GLU A 51 -7.07 11.79 16.08
C GLU A 51 -7.02 10.57 17.01
N ARG A 52 -6.53 9.44 16.49
CA ARG A 52 -6.57 8.16 17.21
C ARG A 52 -5.50 8.08 18.30
N PHE A 53 -4.27 8.47 17.98
CA PHE A 53 -3.12 8.25 18.86
C PHE A 53 -2.57 9.54 19.46
N GLY A 54 -2.42 10.59 18.65
CA GLY A 54 -1.67 11.79 19.03
C GLY A 54 -0.34 11.46 19.72
N ARG A 55 0.02 12.22 20.75
CA ARG A 55 1.21 11.96 21.60
C ARG A 55 0.90 11.11 22.84
N LYS A 56 -0.16 10.31 22.83
CA LYS A 56 -0.55 9.48 23.98
C LYS A 56 0.51 8.41 24.23
N ALA A 57 1.13 8.44 25.42
CA ALA A 57 1.97 7.36 25.90
C ALA A 57 1.12 6.19 26.41
N ARG A 58 1.65 4.97 26.36
CA ARG A 58 0.96 3.81 26.94
C ARG A 58 0.95 3.93 28.48
N SER A 59 -0.20 4.29 29.06
CA SER A 59 -0.37 4.32 30.52
C SER A 59 -0.64 2.91 31.04
N GLY A 60 0.18 2.42 31.97
CA GLY A 60 -0.11 1.20 32.75
C GLY A 60 0.42 -0.12 32.18
N MET A 61 1.72 -0.39 32.30
CA MET A 61 2.21 -1.76 32.39
C MET A 61 3.20 -1.88 33.56
N THR A 62 2.72 -2.47 34.66
CA THR A 62 3.52 -3.25 35.60
C THR A 62 3.72 -4.66 35.00
N CYS A 63 4.85 -5.29 35.31
CA CYS A 63 5.34 -6.61 34.91
C CYS A 63 5.94 -6.77 33.49
N GLY A 64 7.28 -6.71 33.42
CA GLY A 64 8.05 -7.79 32.79
C GLY A 64 8.89 -7.51 31.54
N GLU A 65 8.62 -6.48 30.73
CA GLU A 65 9.39 -6.28 29.48
C GLU A 65 9.73 -4.80 29.25
N THR A 66 11.02 -4.56 29.04
CA THR A 66 11.77 -3.34 29.31
C THR A 66 11.35 -2.13 28.47
N ALA A 67 10.70 -1.17 29.13
CA ALA A 67 10.83 0.25 28.81
C ALA A 67 12.24 0.80 29.13
N GLU A 68 13.14 -0.05 29.64
CA GLU A 68 14.42 0.35 30.24
C GLU A 68 15.60 0.51 29.25
N GLU A 69 15.49 0.09 27.99
CA GLU A 69 16.63 0.19 27.04
C GLU A 69 16.70 1.50 26.24
N ALA A 70 15.71 2.41 26.30
CA ALA A 70 15.64 3.57 25.38
C ALA A 70 15.39 4.96 26.01
N GLY A 71 15.28 5.09 27.34
CA GLY A 71 15.16 6.40 28.00
C GLY A 71 13.91 7.24 27.65
N HIS A 72 12.93 6.68 26.93
CA HIS A 72 11.74 7.40 26.44
C HIS A 72 10.47 6.53 26.54
N PRO A 73 9.29 7.16 26.74
CA PRO A 73 8.02 6.44 26.84
C PRO A 73 7.63 5.79 25.51
N LEU A 74 7.12 4.56 25.57
CA LEU A 74 6.53 3.89 24.40
C LEU A 74 5.19 4.53 24.06
N TYR A 75 5.07 5.09 22.85
CA TYR A 75 3.83 5.70 22.39
C TYR A 75 2.77 4.65 22.00
N LEU A 76 1.50 5.01 22.14
CA LEU A 76 0.39 4.13 21.77
C LEU A 76 0.43 3.76 20.27
N ALA A 77 0.79 4.70 19.40
CA ALA A 77 0.97 4.46 17.97
C ALA A 77 2.04 3.38 17.69
N GLN A 78 3.18 3.45 18.39
CA GLN A 78 4.26 2.46 18.24
C GLN A 78 3.81 1.07 18.71
N SER A 79 3.10 1.00 19.82
CA SER A 79 2.53 -0.24 20.35
C SER A 79 1.52 -0.86 19.36
N TYR A 80 0.67 -0.02 18.78
CA TYR A 80 -0.31 -0.44 17.76
C TYR A 80 0.35 -1.02 16.51
N LEU A 81 1.37 -0.34 15.97
CA LEU A 81 2.09 -0.81 14.79
C LEU A 81 2.81 -2.14 15.08
N ARG A 82 3.47 -2.27 16.23
CA ARG A 82 4.11 -3.53 16.66
C ARG A 82 3.10 -4.68 16.73
N TYR A 83 1.95 -4.44 17.35
CA TYR A 83 0.87 -5.44 17.43
C TYR A 83 0.36 -5.85 16.04
N LYS A 84 0.05 -4.87 15.17
CA LYS A 84 -0.43 -5.15 13.81
C LYS A 84 0.57 -5.93 12.97
N VAL A 85 1.86 -5.66 13.12
CA VAL A 85 2.92 -6.41 12.44
C VAL A 85 3.09 -7.82 12.99
N ALA A 86 3.01 -8.00 14.31
CA ALA A 86 3.06 -9.33 14.92
C ALA A 86 1.91 -10.21 14.40
N LEU A 87 0.68 -9.66 14.36
CA LEU A 87 -0.48 -10.35 13.82
C LEU A 87 -0.30 -10.71 12.34
N PHE A 88 0.22 -9.79 11.52
CA PHE A 88 0.49 -10.08 10.10
C PHE A 88 1.54 -11.18 9.93
N SER A 89 2.64 -11.11 10.67
CA SER A 89 3.75 -12.07 10.58
C SER A 89 3.33 -13.48 11.00
N SER A 90 2.32 -13.62 11.86
CA SER A 90 1.75 -14.91 12.23
C SER A 90 0.83 -15.52 11.16
N ASN A 91 0.30 -14.70 10.25
CA ASN A 91 -0.75 -15.10 9.31
C ASN A 91 -0.32 -15.02 7.84
N PHE A 92 0.88 -14.53 7.53
CA PHE A 92 1.31 -14.28 6.16
C PHE A 92 2.76 -14.71 5.92
N ASP A 93 2.99 -15.42 4.81
CA ASP A 93 4.33 -15.85 4.42
C ASP A 93 5.16 -14.69 3.82
N ALA A 94 6.40 -14.56 4.28
CA ALA A 94 7.30 -13.50 3.86
C ALA A 94 7.69 -13.59 2.37
N ASN A 95 7.86 -14.79 1.81
CA ASN A 95 8.20 -14.93 0.39
C ASN A 95 7.01 -14.52 -0.48
N CYS A 96 5.80 -14.93 -0.10
CA CYS A 96 4.56 -14.47 -0.74
C CYS A 96 4.47 -12.93 -0.73
N TYR A 97 4.81 -12.30 0.40
CA TYR A 97 4.79 -10.83 0.52
C TYR A 97 5.75 -10.16 -0.46
N LEU A 98 6.99 -10.65 -0.54
CA LEU A 98 7.99 -10.16 -1.50
C LEU A 98 7.53 -10.34 -2.96
N HIS A 99 6.91 -11.47 -3.28
CA HIS A 99 6.39 -11.71 -4.62
C HIS A 99 5.23 -10.79 -4.99
N ILE A 100 4.34 -10.48 -4.05
CA ILE A 100 3.22 -9.54 -4.29
C ILE A 100 3.74 -8.13 -4.51
N ILE A 101 4.64 -7.64 -3.65
CA ILE A 101 5.23 -6.29 -3.81
C ILE A 101 5.94 -6.18 -5.16
N ARG A 102 6.76 -7.16 -5.53
CA ARG A 102 7.43 -7.15 -6.84
C ARG A 102 6.44 -7.13 -8.01
N LYS A 103 5.30 -7.83 -7.89
CA LYS A 103 4.24 -7.76 -8.92
C LYS A 103 3.63 -6.36 -8.99
N MET A 104 3.37 -5.73 -7.85
CA MET A 104 2.88 -4.34 -7.79
C MET A 104 3.89 -3.37 -8.42
N ASP A 105 5.18 -3.47 -8.10
CA ASP A 105 6.24 -2.61 -8.65
C ASP A 105 6.36 -2.71 -10.18
N THR A 106 6.00 -3.87 -10.76
CA THR A 106 6.04 -4.09 -12.21
C THR A 106 4.75 -3.69 -12.93
N HIS A 107 3.72 -3.26 -12.18
CA HIS A 107 2.41 -2.92 -12.74
C HIS A 107 2.54 -1.74 -13.72
N ASP A 108 2.22 -2.02 -14.98
CA ASP A 108 2.23 -1.04 -16.07
C ASP A 108 1.30 -1.60 -17.15
N ILE A 109 0.16 -0.93 -17.36
CA ILE A 109 -0.85 -1.36 -18.33
C ILE A 109 -0.47 -1.05 -19.77
N THR A 110 0.53 -0.20 -19.99
CA THR A 110 1.01 0.20 -21.33
C THR A 110 2.05 -0.77 -21.88
N ARG A 111 2.75 -1.49 -21.00
CA ARG A 111 3.82 -2.42 -21.32
C ARG A 111 3.40 -3.42 -22.40
N GLY A 112 4.07 -3.34 -23.56
CA GLY A 112 3.84 -4.25 -24.69
C GLY A 112 2.51 -4.05 -25.42
N ARG A 113 1.74 -2.99 -25.14
CA ARG A 113 0.46 -2.68 -25.80
C ARG A 113 0.52 -1.47 -26.72
N VAL A 114 1.57 -0.65 -26.61
CA VAL A 114 1.78 0.54 -27.44
C VAL A 114 3.01 0.39 -28.33
N THR A 115 2.94 0.93 -29.52
CA THR A 115 4.05 0.96 -30.50
C THR A 115 4.39 2.41 -30.85
N GLY A 116 5.66 2.69 -31.15
CA GLY A 116 6.04 3.97 -31.79
C GLY A 116 6.61 5.07 -30.90
N GLY A 117 7.20 4.74 -29.74
CA GLY A 117 7.94 5.73 -28.94
C GLY A 117 7.09 6.88 -28.40
N LEU A 118 5.80 6.63 -28.18
CA LEU A 118 4.89 7.55 -27.49
C LEU A 118 5.46 7.92 -26.12
N ASP A 119 5.18 9.13 -25.67
CA ASP A 119 5.37 9.48 -24.26
C ASP A 119 4.42 8.69 -23.36
N GLU A 120 4.67 8.73 -22.06
CA GLU A 120 3.96 7.91 -21.07
C GLU A 120 2.46 8.24 -21.02
N ASP A 121 2.08 9.52 -21.11
CA ASP A 121 0.69 9.97 -21.05
C ASP A 121 -0.10 9.59 -22.32
N ALA A 122 0.51 9.75 -23.49
CA ALA A 122 -0.08 9.33 -24.76
C ALA A 122 -0.22 7.80 -24.84
N ALA A 123 0.78 7.06 -24.34
CA ALA A 123 0.71 5.60 -24.24
C ALA A 123 -0.42 5.14 -23.31
N LEU A 124 -0.56 5.79 -22.15
CA LEU A 124 -1.63 5.52 -21.20
C LEU A 124 -3.00 5.78 -21.82
N THR A 125 -3.20 6.96 -22.41
CA THR A 125 -4.45 7.35 -23.06
C THR A 125 -4.82 6.38 -24.19
N ALA A 126 -3.84 5.99 -25.02
CA ALA A 126 -4.05 5.03 -26.09
C ALA A 126 -4.60 3.71 -25.55
N VAL A 127 -4.02 3.17 -24.47
CA VAL A 127 -4.49 1.92 -23.87
C VAL A 127 -5.85 2.07 -23.20
N LEU A 128 -6.05 3.13 -22.41
CA LEU A 128 -7.33 3.35 -21.71
C LEU A 128 -8.49 3.49 -22.70
N SER A 129 -8.26 4.12 -23.86
CA SER A 129 -9.29 4.30 -24.90
C SER A 129 -9.76 2.98 -25.53
N THR A 130 -9.00 1.89 -25.38
CA THR A 130 -9.38 0.55 -25.87
C THR A 130 -10.31 -0.20 -24.93
N VAL A 131 -10.53 0.30 -23.71
CA VAL A 131 -11.42 -0.35 -22.73
C VAL A 131 -12.86 -0.18 -23.20
N THR A 132 -13.53 -1.28 -23.54
CA THR A 132 -14.89 -1.27 -24.11
C THR A 132 -15.99 -1.35 -23.07
N LYS A 133 -15.65 -1.67 -21.82
CA LYS A 133 -16.60 -1.70 -20.70
C LYS A 133 -16.69 -0.30 -20.10
N ARG A 134 -17.81 0.00 -19.42
CA ARG A 134 -18.08 1.30 -18.78
C ARG A 134 -17.78 1.20 -17.28
N PRO A 135 -16.51 1.19 -16.82
CA PRO A 135 -16.21 0.87 -15.43
C PRO A 135 -16.69 1.95 -14.47
N LEU A 136 -17.10 1.53 -13.27
CA LEU A 136 -17.16 2.39 -12.10
C LEU A 136 -15.78 2.41 -11.43
N ILE A 137 -15.17 3.60 -11.37
CA ILE A 137 -13.93 3.89 -10.67
C ILE A 137 -14.30 4.54 -9.34
N ILE A 138 -13.82 3.97 -8.24
CA ILE A 138 -14.05 4.51 -6.89
C ILE A 138 -12.70 5.00 -6.34
N SER A 139 -12.68 6.22 -5.83
CA SER A 139 -11.49 6.84 -5.22
C SER A 139 -11.81 7.35 -3.82
N ILE A 140 -10.83 7.34 -2.93
CA ILE A 140 -10.92 8.01 -1.62
C ILE A 140 -10.13 9.32 -1.67
N ASP A 141 -10.71 10.43 -1.22
CA ASP A 141 -10.10 11.77 -1.34
C ASP A 141 -8.77 11.93 -0.57
N SER A 142 -8.61 11.25 0.55
CA SER A 142 -7.40 11.28 1.39
C SER A 142 -6.40 10.16 1.10
N ASP A 143 -6.61 9.36 0.05
CA ASP A 143 -5.66 8.32 -0.36
C ASP A 143 -4.36 8.93 -0.90
N ILE A 144 -3.23 8.43 -0.39
CA ILE A 144 -1.89 8.84 -0.82
C ILE A 144 -1.17 7.76 -1.63
N LEU A 145 -1.65 6.52 -1.60
CA LEU A 145 -1.09 5.39 -2.37
C LEU A 145 -1.72 5.31 -3.76
N CYS A 146 -3.01 5.60 -3.85
CA CYS A 146 -3.77 5.66 -5.10
C CYS A 146 -4.50 7.01 -5.12
N PRO A 147 -3.77 8.12 -5.39
CA PRO A 147 -4.28 9.46 -5.16
C PRO A 147 -5.33 9.85 -6.20
N PRO A 148 -6.43 10.55 -5.83
CA PRO A 148 -7.57 10.86 -6.71
C PRO A 148 -7.24 11.46 -8.08
N LYS A 149 -6.07 12.09 -8.22
CA LYS A 149 -5.58 12.58 -9.51
C LYS A 149 -5.41 11.44 -10.52
N GLU A 150 -4.85 10.31 -10.11
CA GLU A 150 -4.63 9.14 -10.97
C GLU A 150 -5.96 8.46 -11.32
N GLN A 151 -6.92 8.39 -10.39
CA GLN A 151 -8.25 7.84 -10.67
C GLN A 151 -9.04 8.73 -11.64
N ARG A 152 -8.88 10.05 -11.58
CA ARG A 152 -9.41 10.97 -12.60
C ARG A 152 -8.80 10.70 -13.97
N GLN A 153 -7.49 10.52 -14.05
CA GLN A 153 -6.81 10.21 -15.30
C GLN A 153 -7.30 8.88 -15.92
N LEU A 154 -7.62 7.88 -15.09
CA LEU A 154 -8.29 6.65 -15.54
C LEU A 154 -9.70 6.93 -16.08
N ALA A 155 -10.51 7.71 -15.37
CA ALA A 155 -11.88 8.01 -15.76
C ALA A 155 -11.95 8.84 -17.05
N GLU A 156 -11.04 9.80 -17.22
CA GLU A 156 -10.94 10.61 -18.44
C GLU A 156 -10.43 9.82 -19.64
N GLY A 157 -9.55 8.83 -19.41
CA GLY A 157 -8.97 8.00 -20.47
C GLY A 157 -9.86 6.84 -20.94
N ILE A 158 -10.78 6.37 -20.10
CA ILE A 158 -11.67 5.24 -20.42
C ILE A 158 -13.03 5.76 -20.91
N PRO A 159 -13.48 5.38 -22.11
CA PRO A 159 -14.78 5.78 -22.63
C PRO A 159 -15.92 5.37 -21.69
N ASP A 160 -16.86 6.28 -21.44
CA ASP A 160 -18.04 6.08 -20.60
C ASP A 160 -17.74 5.59 -19.16
N ALA A 161 -16.51 5.80 -18.66
CA ALA A 161 -16.20 5.50 -17.27
C ALA A 161 -16.89 6.48 -16.30
N GLU A 162 -17.25 5.96 -15.13
CA GLU A 162 -17.80 6.76 -14.04
C GLU A 162 -16.79 6.86 -12.93
N LEU A 163 -16.67 8.05 -12.31
CA LEU A 163 -15.81 8.27 -11.17
C LEU A 163 -16.64 8.69 -9.97
N GLU A 164 -16.57 7.91 -8.89
CA GLU A 164 -17.11 8.26 -7.58
C GLU A 164 -15.96 8.55 -6.62
N ILE A 165 -15.92 9.77 -6.06
CA ILE A 165 -14.93 10.16 -5.06
C ILE A 165 -15.60 10.19 -3.69
N ILE A 166 -15.22 9.27 -2.82
CA ILE A 166 -15.72 9.15 -1.44
C ILE A 166 -14.83 9.98 -0.52
N SER A 167 -15.44 10.89 0.24
CA SER A 167 -14.72 11.66 1.25
C SER A 167 -14.54 10.86 2.54
N SER A 168 -13.31 10.56 2.91
CA SER A 168 -13.00 9.81 4.14
C SER A 168 -11.65 10.20 4.68
N VAL A 169 -11.51 10.29 5.99
CA VAL A 169 -10.20 10.50 6.65
C VAL A 169 -9.39 9.19 6.74
N ALA A 170 -9.95 8.05 6.36
CA ALA A 170 -9.31 6.76 6.56
C ALA A 170 -8.08 6.51 5.66
N GLY A 171 -7.79 7.39 4.70
CA GLY A 171 -6.73 7.18 3.70
C GLY A 171 -7.10 6.05 2.75
N HIS A 172 -6.08 5.31 2.30
CA HIS A 172 -6.27 4.11 1.48
C HIS A 172 -7.22 3.10 2.13
N ASP A 173 -7.12 2.88 3.46
CA ASP A 173 -8.04 1.99 4.19
C ASP A 173 -9.53 2.40 4.06
N GLY A 174 -9.84 3.58 3.53
CA GLY A 174 -11.19 4.03 3.16
C GLY A 174 -11.98 2.99 2.38
N PHE A 175 -11.35 2.25 1.46
CA PHE A 175 -12.04 1.21 0.69
C PHE A 175 -12.53 0.02 1.53
N LEU A 176 -11.99 -0.17 2.74
CA LEU A 176 -12.38 -1.25 3.68
C LEU A 176 -13.32 -0.77 4.78
N VAL A 177 -13.33 0.53 5.08
CA VAL A 177 -14.09 1.08 6.22
C VAL A 177 -15.35 1.82 5.78
N GLU A 178 -15.36 2.44 4.59
CA GLU A 178 -16.51 3.17 4.04
C GLU A 178 -17.51 2.23 3.34
N ASN A 179 -17.74 1.05 3.93
CA ASN A 179 -18.48 -0.04 3.29
C ASN A 179 -19.88 0.37 2.84
N GLU A 180 -20.59 1.17 3.62
CA GLU A 180 -21.95 1.62 3.26
C GLU A 180 -21.96 2.47 1.98
N ARG A 181 -21.02 3.41 1.86
CA ARG A 181 -20.91 4.31 0.71
C ARG A 181 -20.45 3.56 -0.54
N ILE A 182 -19.47 2.68 -0.38
CA ILE A 182 -18.96 1.85 -1.47
C ILE A 182 -20.05 0.89 -1.95
N ASN A 183 -20.75 0.22 -1.03
CA ASN A 183 -21.85 -0.69 -1.39
C ASN A 183 -22.97 0.06 -2.10
N ALA A 184 -23.34 1.26 -1.65
CA ALA A 184 -24.36 2.06 -2.32
C ALA A 184 -23.95 2.42 -3.76
N ALA A 185 -22.70 2.87 -3.97
CA ALA A 185 -22.17 3.19 -5.29
C ALA A 185 -22.15 1.96 -6.21
N VAL A 186 -21.63 0.83 -5.71
CA VAL A 186 -21.57 -0.43 -6.45
C VAL A 186 -22.97 -0.95 -6.79
N LEU A 187 -23.90 -0.98 -5.84
CA LEU A 187 -25.27 -1.46 -6.09
C LEU A 187 -25.99 -0.60 -7.12
N LYS A 188 -25.88 0.73 -7.03
CA LYS A 188 -26.46 1.65 -8.01
C LYS A 188 -25.91 1.38 -9.42
N TYR A 189 -24.61 1.14 -9.54
CA TYR A 189 -23.98 0.81 -10.81
C TYR A 189 -24.44 -0.55 -11.36
N LEU A 190 -24.46 -1.59 -10.50
CA LEU A 190 -24.90 -2.93 -10.90
C LEU A 190 -26.38 -2.96 -11.30
N GLN A 191 -27.26 -2.26 -10.59
CA GLN A 191 -28.68 -2.14 -10.95
C GLN A 191 -28.88 -1.51 -12.34
N ARG A 192 -27.97 -0.64 -12.78
CA ARG A 192 -28.03 -0.01 -14.10
C ARG A 192 -27.45 -0.91 -15.19
N GLU A 193 -26.24 -1.42 -14.98
CA GLU A 193 -25.51 -2.18 -16.01
C GLU A 193 -25.93 -3.65 -16.11
N LEU A 194 -26.47 -4.21 -15.03
CA LEU A 194 -26.85 -5.60 -14.85
C LEU A 194 -28.27 -5.73 -14.29
N SER A 195 -29.21 -4.94 -14.82
CA SER A 195 -30.62 -4.91 -14.41
C SER A 195 -31.38 -6.23 -14.55
N GLU A 196 -30.83 -7.20 -15.27
CA GLU A 196 -31.38 -8.55 -15.37
C GLU A 196 -31.10 -9.39 -14.11
N PHE A 197 -30.10 -9.02 -13.29
CA PHE A 197 -29.69 -9.73 -12.08
C PHE A 197 -30.05 -9.00 -10.78
N TYR A 198 -30.33 -7.70 -10.85
CA TYR A 198 -30.55 -6.78 -9.71
C TYR A 198 -31.83 -5.98 -9.88
#